data_AF-A0A949UIJ9-F1
#
_entry.id   AF-A0A949UIJ9-F1
#
_cell.length_a   1.000
_cell.length_b   1.000
_cell.length_c   1.000
_cell.angle_alpha   90.00
_cell.angle_beta   90.00
_cell.angle_gamma   90.00
#
_symmetry.space_group_name_H-M   'P 1'
#
loop_
_entity.id
_entity.type
_entity.pdbx_description
1 polymer ?
#
loop_
_entity_poly.entity_id
_entity_poly.type
_entity_poly.pdbx_seq_one_letter_code
_entity_poly.pdbx_strand_id
1 'polypeptide(L)'
;MIHIATTAHCLSFLACLAFTGLSIYLLRKLVLRYRFIRECRFVRMRTILKELRGNYRCAKEDDIRQVFGDYHNVLRWLTAFLIGDDKLADACIVDACTITETQTPDFHEWLVHWAARATVRRALQVQHARIVDLAHEYEKYEPVQEELPPLSAEYFRLLIKNSEAIHARLDVLCRFVLVMRGIAKYSCVEVSTQLGISPGAVERAYCVAFDTLDLASSEVRCNADVPDYQLKDERTLAGSTA
;
A
#
# COMPACT_ATOMS: atom_id res chain seq x y z
N MET A 1 2.47 -29.11 8.64
CA MET A 1 2.99 -28.78 7.30
C MET A 1 2.73 -27.30 7.06
N ILE A 2 3.75 -26.46 7.21
CA ILE A 2 3.65 -25.00 7.06
C ILE A 2 4.10 -24.67 5.64
N HIS A 3 3.22 -24.09 4.83
CA HIS A 3 3.47 -23.68 3.45
C HIS A 3 4.55 -22.57 3.40
N ILE A 4 5.70 -22.87 2.80
CA ILE A 4 6.82 -21.93 2.54
C ILE A 4 6.65 -21.31 1.14
N ALA A 5 5.50 -20.70 0.86
CA ALA A 5 5.17 -20.21 -0.50
C ALA A 5 5.06 -18.69 -0.66
N THR A 6 5.34 -17.88 0.37
CA THR A 6 5.01 -16.43 0.35
C THR A 6 6.21 -15.47 0.42
N THR A 7 7.44 -15.94 0.23
CA THR A 7 8.64 -15.08 0.39
C THR A 7 8.91 -14.12 -0.77
N ALA A 8 8.40 -14.38 -1.99
CA ALA A 8 8.64 -13.51 -3.15
C ALA A 8 7.74 -12.26 -3.20
N HIS A 9 6.50 -12.36 -2.69
CA HIS A 9 5.55 -11.25 -2.68
C HIS A 9 5.79 -10.26 -1.51
N CYS A 10 6.48 -10.71 -0.45
CA CYS A 10 6.80 -9.87 0.72
C CYS A 10 7.81 -8.74 0.45
N LEU A 11 8.75 -8.92 -0.49
CA LEU A 11 9.78 -7.91 -0.79
C LEU A 11 9.21 -6.71 -1.55
N SER A 12 8.13 -6.89 -2.32
CA SER A 12 7.53 -5.81 -3.10
C SER A 12 6.75 -4.80 -2.28
N PHE A 13 6.10 -5.22 -1.20
CA PHE A 13 5.33 -4.31 -0.32
C PHE A 13 6.26 -3.38 0.47
N LEU A 14 7.39 -3.92 0.95
CA LEU A 14 8.44 -3.13 1.60
C LEU A 14 9.12 -2.18 0.60
N ALA A 15 9.37 -2.61 -0.63
CA ALA A 15 9.91 -1.72 -1.66
C ALA A 15 8.98 -0.55 -1.96
N CYS A 16 7.66 -0.77 -2.05
CA CYS A 16 6.67 0.30 -2.29
C CYS A 16 6.55 1.27 -1.10
N LEU A 17 6.48 0.78 0.14
CA LEU A 17 6.40 1.66 1.32
C LEU A 17 7.74 2.38 1.63
N ALA A 18 8.88 1.81 1.22
CA ALA A 18 10.19 2.41 1.46
C ALA A 18 10.64 3.44 0.39
N PHE A 19 9.81 3.73 -0.62
CA PHE A 19 10.12 4.70 -1.67
C PHE A 19 10.04 6.17 -1.23
N THR A 20 9.75 6.45 0.05
CA THR A 20 9.82 7.80 0.66
C THR A 20 11.16 8.14 1.32
N GLY A 21 12.22 7.34 1.14
CA GLY A 21 13.58 7.92 1.15
C GLY A 21 14.69 7.28 1.99
N LEU A 22 14.61 6.02 2.45
CA LEU A 22 15.72 5.44 3.24
C LEU A 22 16.13 3.99 2.95
N SER A 23 15.75 3.39 1.81
CA SER A 23 16.01 1.95 1.56
C SER A 23 16.92 1.63 0.35
N ILE A 24 17.92 2.46 0.04
CA ILE A 24 19.00 2.02 -0.87
C ILE A 24 19.96 1.04 -0.15
N TYR A 25 20.10 1.16 1.17
CA TYR A 25 21.05 0.35 1.95
C TYR A 25 20.59 -1.09 2.21
N LEU A 26 19.29 -1.30 2.47
CA LEU A 26 18.72 -2.63 2.71
C LEU A 26 18.51 -3.42 1.40
N LEU A 27 18.14 -2.75 0.31
CA LEU A 27 18.04 -3.37 -1.02
C LEU A 27 19.42 -3.83 -1.53
N ARG A 28 20.50 -3.07 -1.31
CA ARG A 28 21.86 -3.53 -1.64
C ARG A 28 22.26 -4.80 -0.87
N LYS A 29 21.94 -4.91 0.42
CA LYS A 29 22.23 -6.11 1.23
C LYS A 29 21.39 -7.32 0.82
N LEU A 30 20.11 -7.14 0.50
CA LEU A 30 19.22 -8.22 0.05
C LEU A 30 19.57 -8.71 -1.36
N VAL A 31 19.88 -7.81 -2.30
CA VAL A 31 20.26 -8.16 -3.68
C VAL A 31 21.63 -8.85 -3.73
N LEU A 32 22.60 -8.43 -2.90
CA LEU A 32 23.90 -9.11 -2.79
C LEU A 32 23.76 -10.54 -2.23
N ARG A 33 22.82 -10.78 -1.30
CA ARG A 33 22.56 -12.13 -0.76
C ARG A 33 21.77 -13.02 -1.70
N TYR A 34 20.82 -12.48 -2.47
CA TYR A 34 20.07 -13.27 -3.45
C TYR A 34 20.96 -13.74 -4.62
N ARG A 35 21.97 -12.94 -5.00
CA ARG A 35 22.97 -13.34 -6.00
C ARG A 35 23.86 -14.48 -5.51
N PHE A 36 24.20 -14.48 -4.21
CA PHE A 36 25.00 -15.53 -3.57
C PHE A 36 24.28 -16.89 -3.56
N ILE A 37 22.96 -16.92 -3.33
CA ILE A 37 22.18 -18.17 -3.28
C ILE A 37 22.05 -18.84 -4.67
N ARG A 38 22.13 -18.08 -5.77
CA ARG A 38 22.02 -18.63 -7.13
C ARG A 38 23.30 -19.32 -7.63
N GLU A 39 24.44 -19.05 -7.02
CA GLU A 39 25.75 -19.61 -7.43
C GLU A 39 26.22 -20.79 -6.57
N CYS A 40 25.60 -21.03 -5.41
CA CYS A 40 26.02 -22.11 -4.51
C CYS A 40 25.39 -23.47 -4.87
N ARG A 41 26.08 -24.27 -5.68
CA ARG A 41 25.85 -25.72 -5.78
C ARG A 41 25.97 -26.35 -4.38
N PHE A 42 24.91 -27.04 -3.94
CA PHE A 42 24.88 -28.00 -2.83
C PHE A 42 25.43 -27.51 -1.47
N VAL A 43 24.96 -26.37 -0.97
CA VAL A 43 25.09 -26.07 0.48
C VAL A 43 24.06 -26.92 1.23
N ARG A 44 24.52 -27.73 2.20
CA ARG A 44 23.64 -28.53 3.08
C ARG A 44 22.62 -27.59 3.75
N MET A 45 21.32 -27.89 3.57
CA MET A 45 20.19 -27.17 4.19
C MET A 45 20.38 -26.89 5.69
N ARG A 46 21.05 -27.77 6.42
CA ARG A 46 21.37 -27.60 7.85
C ARG A 46 22.34 -26.45 8.13
N THR A 47 23.28 -26.17 7.23
CA THR A 47 24.23 -25.05 7.37
C THR A 47 23.51 -23.73 7.11
N ILE A 48 22.67 -23.67 6.06
CA ILE A 48 21.80 -22.51 5.78
C ILE A 48 20.89 -22.25 6.98
N LEU A 49 20.19 -23.27 7.50
CA LEU A 49 19.30 -23.09 8.66
C LEU A 49 20.06 -22.69 9.94
N LYS A 50 21.30 -23.13 10.14
CA LYS A 50 22.14 -22.68 11.27
C LYS A 50 22.62 -21.24 11.10
N GLU A 51 23.03 -20.83 9.90
CA GLU A 51 23.42 -19.45 9.60
C GLU A 51 22.24 -18.47 9.64
N LEU A 52 21.07 -18.93 9.20
CA LEU A 52 19.79 -18.23 9.38
C LEU A 52 19.51 -18.09 10.88
N ARG A 53 19.44 -19.20 11.62
CA ARG A 53 19.11 -19.20 13.07
C ARG A 53 20.10 -18.39 13.92
N GLY A 54 21.37 -18.28 13.52
CA GLY A 54 22.40 -17.52 14.25
C GLY A 54 22.35 -16.00 14.07
N ASN A 55 21.62 -15.50 13.06
CA ASN A 55 21.62 -14.06 12.70
C ASN A 55 20.29 -13.34 12.91
N TYR A 56 19.21 -14.06 13.26
CA TYR A 56 17.92 -13.43 13.47
C TYR A 56 17.68 -13.16 14.95
N ARG A 57 17.45 -11.89 15.28
CA ARG A 57 16.89 -11.52 16.58
C ARG A 57 15.37 -11.51 16.46
N CYS A 58 14.69 -12.18 17.39
CA CYS A 58 13.25 -12.01 17.55
C CYS A 58 12.97 -10.54 17.89
N ALA A 59 11.85 -10.02 17.39
CA ALA A 59 11.40 -8.70 17.77
C ALA A 59 11.00 -8.67 19.25
N LYS A 60 11.42 -7.63 19.97
CA LYS A 60 10.89 -7.31 21.30
C LYS A 60 9.76 -6.31 21.18
N GLU A 61 8.95 -6.19 22.24
CA GLU A 61 7.88 -5.17 22.30
C GLU A 61 8.40 -3.76 22.02
N ASP A 62 9.56 -3.39 22.55
CA ASP A 62 10.15 -2.07 22.29
C ASP A 62 10.53 -1.87 20.81
N ASP A 63 11.00 -2.93 20.12
CA ASP A 63 11.26 -2.87 18.69
C ASP A 63 9.94 -2.66 17.91
N ILE A 64 8.84 -3.28 18.35
CA ILE A 64 7.51 -3.13 17.75
C ILE A 64 7.01 -1.69 17.94
N ARG A 65 7.01 -1.18 19.17
CA ARG A 65 6.60 0.19 19.50
C ARG A 65 7.43 1.21 18.73
N GLN A 66 8.74 0.98 18.64
CA GLN A 66 9.62 1.82 17.84
C GLN A 66 9.20 1.85 16.37
N VAL A 67 8.92 0.71 15.76
CA VAL A 67 8.46 0.66 14.35
C VAL A 67 7.14 1.39 14.16
N PHE A 68 6.17 1.21 15.07
CA PHE A 68 4.90 1.95 15.00
C PHE A 68 5.09 3.47 15.19
N GLY A 69 6.07 3.89 16.00
CA GLY A 69 6.46 5.29 16.12
C GLY A 69 7.14 5.84 14.87
N ASP A 70 8.18 5.16 14.39
CA ASP A 70 8.99 5.56 13.23
C ASP A 70 8.17 5.67 11.94
N TYR A 71 7.17 4.78 11.78
CA TYR A 71 6.31 4.73 10.60
C TYR A 71 4.89 5.28 10.85
N HIS A 72 4.66 5.94 11.98
CA HIS A 72 3.32 6.40 12.40
C HIS A 72 2.58 7.15 11.29
N ASN A 73 3.22 8.14 10.66
CA ASN A 73 2.60 8.97 9.62
C ASN A 73 2.17 8.14 8.39
N VAL A 74 2.97 7.16 7.99
CA VAL A 74 2.66 6.29 6.84
C VAL A 74 1.52 5.33 7.19
N LEU A 75 1.56 4.73 8.38
CA LEU A 75 0.50 3.84 8.87
C LEU A 75 -0.81 4.60 9.07
N ARG A 76 -0.75 5.85 9.54
CA ARG A 76 -1.90 6.76 9.67
C ARG A 76 -2.47 7.14 8.32
N TRP A 77 -1.63 7.57 7.38
CA TRP A 77 -2.10 7.84 6.02
C TRP A 77 -2.79 6.61 5.41
N LEU A 78 -2.18 5.43 5.52
CA LEU A 78 -2.74 4.18 5.01
C LEU A 78 -4.11 3.88 5.61
N THR A 79 -4.23 4.02 6.93
CA THR A 79 -5.46 3.72 7.64
C THR A 79 -6.55 4.75 7.35
N ALA A 80 -6.21 6.03 7.34
CA ALA A 80 -7.12 7.11 6.98
C ALA A 80 -7.60 6.95 5.53
N PHE A 81 -6.71 6.57 4.61
CA PHE A 81 -7.08 6.27 3.23
C PHE A 81 -8.06 5.09 3.15
N LEU A 82 -7.88 4.02 3.93
CA LEU A 82 -8.77 2.85 3.89
C LEU A 82 -10.13 3.11 4.56
N ILE A 83 -10.16 3.85 5.66
CA ILE A 83 -11.37 4.03 6.49
C ILE A 83 -12.15 5.29 6.09
N GLY A 84 -11.44 6.38 5.80
CA GLY A 84 -12.01 7.72 5.58
C GLY A 84 -12.43 8.45 6.86
N ASP A 85 -11.92 8.04 8.03
CA ASP A 85 -12.16 8.67 9.33
C ASP A 85 -10.85 8.74 10.12
N ASP A 86 -10.39 9.96 10.41
CA ASP A 86 -9.11 10.20 11.08
C ASP A 86 -9.08 9.70 12.54
N LYS A 87 -10.21 9.75 13.25
CA LYS A 87 -10.28 9.30 14.64
C LYS A 87 -10.22 7.78 14.72
N LEU A 88 -10.94 7.11 13.81
CA LEU A 88 -10.87 5.65 13.69
C LEU A 88 -9.51 5.19 13.18
N ALA A 89 -8.84 6.00 12.34
CA ALA A 89 -7.50 5.69 11.86
C ALA A 89 -6.49 5.61 13.02
N ASP A 90 -6.50 6.57 13.93
CA ASP A 90 -5.61 6.57 15.10
C ASP A 90 -5.87 5.37 16.02
N ALA A 91 -7.14 5.07 16.31
CA ALA A 91 -7.52 3.91 17.11
C ALA A 91 -7.06 2.58 16.47
N CYS A 92 -7.18 2.47 15.14
CA CYS A 92 -6.75 1.28 14.41
C CYS A 92 -5.23 1.05 14.47
N ILE A 93 -4.41 2.11 14.50
CA ILE A 93 -2.96 1.97 14.65
C ILE A 93 -2.60 1.42 16.04
N VAL A 94 -3.25 1.92 17.08
CA VAL A 94 -3.04 1.44 18.45
C VAL A 94 -3.40 -0.05 18.54
N ASP A 95 -4.57 -0.42 18.03
CA ASP A 95 -5.02 -1.81 17.99
C ASP A 95 -4.07 -2.69 17.16
N ALA A 96 -3.58 -2.19 16.02
CA ALA A 96 -2.62 -2.91 15.18
C ALA A 96 -1.27 -3.12 15.88
N CYS A 97 -0.83 -2.16 16.70
CA CYS A 97 0.35 -2.30 17.53
C CYS A 97 0.16 -3.44 18.54
N THR A 98 -0.95 -3.44 19.29
CA THR A 98 -1.29 -4.50 20.24
C THR A 98 -1.42 -5.88 19.57
N ILE A 99 -2.00 -5.94 18.37
CA ILE A 99 -2.06 -7.18 17.57
C ILE A 99 -0.65 -7.68 17.24
N THR A 100 0.27 -6.78 16.88
CA THR A 100 1.65 -7.14 16.53
C THR A 100 2.44 -7.58 17.77
N GLU A 101 2.24 -6.94 18.92
CA GLU A 101 2.82 -7.33 20.21
C GLU A 101 2.36 -8.74 20.64
N THR A 102 1.08 -9.06 20.48
CA THR A 102 0.52 -10.35 20.89
C THR A 102 0.84 -11.51 19.94
N GLN A 103 1.04 -11.23 18.66
CA GLN A 103 1.35 -12.25 17.64
C GLN A 103 2.85 -12.47 17.43
N THR A 104 3.71 -11.79 18.20
CA THR A 104 5.19 -11.84 18.23
C THR A 104 5.83 -12.22 16.90
N PRO A 105 6.28 -11.25 16.09
CA PRO A 105 6.94 -11.58 14.84
C PRO A 105 8.28 -12.29 15.07
N ASP A 106 8.45 -13.44 14.43
CA ASP A 106 9.64 -14.28 14.53
C ASP A 106 10.93 -13.56 14.12
N PHE A 107 10.81 -12.53 13.27
CA PHE A 107 11.94 -11.84 12.64
C PHE A 107 11.81 -10.32 12.75
N HIS A 108 12.75 -9.69 13.45
CA HIS A 108 12.81 -8.24 13.62
C HIS A 108 12.85 -7.50 12.28
N GLU A 109 13.53 -8.02 11.27
CA GLU A 109 13.65 -7.40 9.95
C GLU A 109 12.32 -7.28 9.21
N TRP A 110 11.29 -8.01 9.66
CA TRP A 110 9.96 -8.02 9.02
C TRP A 110 8.96 -7.13 9.77
N LEU A 111 9.37 -6.44 10.84
CA LEU A 111 8.47 -5.68 11.69
C LEU A 111 7.65 -4.63 10.95
N VAL A 112 8.26 -3.89 10.02
CA VAL A 112 7.54 -2.87 9.23
C VAL A 112 6.43 -3.52 8.40
N HIS A 113 6.70 -4.70 7.83
CA HIS A 113 5.70 -5.46 7.08
C HIS A 113 4.57 -5.94 8.01
N TRP A 114 4.90 -6.47 9.18
CA TRP A 114 3.92 -6.90 10.17
C TRP A 114 3.05 -5.74 10.66
N ALA A 115 3.64 -4.57 10.94
CA ALA A 115 2.91 -3.38 11.34
C ALA A 115 1.91 -2.94 10.27
N ALA A 116 2.34 -2.84 9.01
CA ALA A 116 1.46 -2.48 7.90
C ALA A 116 0.36 -3.54 7.66
N ARG A 117 0.69 -4.83 7.75
CA ARG A 117 -0.30 -5.91 7.63
C ARG A 117 -1.32 -5.90 8.76
N ALA A 118 -0.89 -5.70 10.01
CA ALA A 118 -1.78 -5.58 11.16
C ALA A 118 -2.69 -4.36 11.02
N THR A 119 -2.16 -3.26 10.50
CA THR A 119 -2.90 -2.02 10.21
C THR A 119 -4.00 -2.25 9.18
N VAL A 120 -3.67 -2.84 8.02
CA VAL A 120 -4.66 -3.18 6.98
C VAL A 120 -5.70 -4.16 7.51
N ARG A 121 -5.27 -5.19 8.25
CA ARG A 121 -6.18 -6.16 8.88
C ARG A 121 -7.14 -5.49 9.84
N ARG A 122 -6.66 -4.53 10.64
CA ARG A 122 -7.50 -3.82 11.59
C ARG A 122 -8.50 -2.90 10.88
N ALA A 123 -8.04 -2.15 9.88
CA ALA A 123 -8.92 -1.33 9.05
C ALA A 123 -10.00 -2.18 8.35
N LEU A 124 -9.64 -3.36 7.85
CA LEU A 124 -10.57 -4.31 7.23
C LEU A 124 -11.64 -4.76 8.23
N GLN A 125 -11.26 -5.11 9.47
CA GLN A 125 -12.24 -5.49 10.49
C GLN A 125 -13.27 -4.38 10.76
N VAL A 126 -12.85 -3.12 10.73
CA VAL A 126 -13.75 -1.97 10.92
C VAL A 126 -14.71 -1.80 9.73
N GLN A 127 -14.26 -2.05 8.50
CA GLN A 127 -15.03 -1.80 7.28
C GLN A 127 -15.69 -3.04 6.67
N HIS A 128 -15.51 -4.23 7.28
CA HIS A 128 -15.86 -5.51 6.67
C HIS A 128 -17.33 -5.59 6.22
N ALA A 129 -18.27 -5.18 7.08
CA ALA A 129 -19.70 -5.22 6.74
C ALA A 129 -19.99 -4.39 5.46
N ARG A 130 -19.46 -3.17 5.40
CA ARG A 130 -19.63 -2.27 4.24
C ARG A 130 -18.96 -2.80 2.98
N ILE A 131 -17.83 -3.50 3.11
CA ILE A 131 -17.14 -4.16 1.99
C ILE A 131 -17.99 -5.28 1.41
N VAL A 132 -18.59 -6.12 2.27
CA VAL A 132 -19.48 -7.21 1.84
C VAL A 132 -20.71 -6.64 1.13
N ASP A 133 -21.34 -5.60 1.70
CA ASP A 133 -22.50 -4.95 1.08
C ASP A 133 -22.18 -4.39 -0.32
N LEU A 134 -21.02 -3.73 -0.48
CA LEU A 134 -20.59 -3.20 -1.76
C LEU A 134 -20.25 -4.29 -2.78
N ALA A 135 -19.66 -5.40 -2.33
CA ALA A 135 -19.22 -6.47 -3.24
C ALA A 135 -20.36 -7.01 -4.11
N HIS A 136 -21.58 -7.08 -3.58
CA HIS A 136 -22.76 -7.50 -4.34
C HIS A 136 -23.08 -6.60 -5.54
N GLU A 137 -22.76 -5.31 -5.48
CA GLU A 137 -22.91 -4.43 -6.65
C GLU A 137 -21.87 -4.71 -7.72
N TYR A 138 -20.63 -5.00 -7.33
CA TYR A 138 -19.55 -5.33 -8.26
C TYR A 138 -19.73 -6.70 -8.93
N GLU A 139 -20.44 -7.64 -8.29
CA GLU A 139 -20.75 -8.96 -8.83
C GLU A 139 -21.77 -8.95 -9.98
N LYS A 140 -22.57 -7.89 -10.10
CA LYS A 140 -23.59 -7.77 -11.15
C LYS A 140 -22.99 -7.52 -12.54
N TYR A 141 -21.73 -7.10 -12.59
CA TYR A 141 -21.07 -6.73 -13.83
C TYR A 141 -20.42 -7.94 -14.51
N GLU A 142 -20.26 -7.85 -15.82
CA GLU A 142 -19.56 -8.87 -16.59
C GLU A 142 -18.10 -9.04 -16.14
N PRO A 143 -17.56 -10.27 -16.18
CA PRO A 143 -16.17 -10.55 -15.85
C PRO A 143 -15.20 -9.67 -16.65
N VAL A 144 -14.14 -9.21 -15.99
CA VAL A 144 -13.08 -8.46 -16.66
C VAL A 144 -12.24 -9.44 -17.47
N GLN A 145 -12.01 -9.15 -18.75
CA GLN A 145 -11.18 -10.00 -19.61
C GLN A 145 -9.68 -9.68 -19.51
N GLU A 146 -9.32 -8.47 -19.07
CA GLU A 146 -7.94 -8.01 -18.97
C GLU A 146 -7.48 -7.90 -17.51
N GLU A 147 -6.43 -8.63 -17.16
CA GLU A 147 -5.85 -8.59 -15.83
C GLU A 147 -4.94 -7.36 -15.67
N LEU A 148 -5.39 -6.40 -14.86
CA LEU A 148 -4.59 -5.21 -14.57
C LEU A 148 -3.37 -5.55 -13.67
N PRO A 149 -2.20 -4.94 -13.95
CA PRO A 149 -0.98 -5.18 -13.19
C PRO A 149 -1.02 -4.46 -11.83
N PRO A 150 -0.15 -4.85 -10.86
CA PRO A 150 0.11 -4.04 -9.68
C PRO A 150 0.60 -2.63 -10.05
N LEU A 151 0.45 -1.67 -9.14
CA LEU A 151 0.80 -0.28 -9.41
C LEU A 151 2.30 -0.13 -9.71
N SER A 152 2.59 0.68 -10.73
CA SER A 152 3.94 1.18 -10.97
C SER A 152 4.33 2.20 -9.90
N ALA A 153 5.63 2.52 -9.80
CA ALA A 153 6.08 3.58 -8.90
C ALA A 153 5.52 4.97 -9.25
N GLU A 154 5.18 5.21 -10.52
CA GLU A 154 4.56 6.46 -10.97
C GLU A 154 3.13 6.58 -10.45
N TYR A 155 2.32 5.53 -10.63
CA TYR A 155 0.95 5.49 -10.09
C TYR A 155 0.93 5.55 -8.56
N PHE A 156 1.87 4.91 -7.89
CA PHE A 156 1.97 5.02 -6.43
C PHE A 156 2.25 6.45 -5.99
N ARG A 157 3.17 7.18 -6.66
CA ARG A 157 3.42 8.60 -6.36
C ARG A 157 2.19 9.46 -6.64
N LEU A 158 1.47 9.17 -7.73
CA LEU A 158 0.22 9.86 -8.07
C LEU A 158 -0.85 9.64 -6.99
N LEU A 159 -0.96 8.42 -6.48
CA LEU A 159 -1.85 8.07 -5.38
C LEU A 159 -1.54 8.88 -4.12
N ILE A 160 -0.26 8.96 -3.71
CA ILE A 160 0.13 9.77 -2.55
C ILE A 160 -0.20 11.24 -2.78
N LYS A 161 0.20 11.78 -3.94
CA LYS A 161 0.04 13.21 -4.29
C LYS A 161 -1.43 13.65 -4.34
N ASN A 162 -2.32 12.80 -4.86
CA ASN A 162 -3.73 13.12 -5.05
C ASN A 162 -4.65 12.30 -4.14
N SER A 163 -4.13 11.88 -2.98
CA SER A 163 -4.82 10.90 -2.13
C SER A 163 -6.22 11.33 -1.71
N GLU A 164 -6.43 12.60 -1.38
CA GLU A 164 -7.76 13.14 -1.02
C GLU A 164 -8.75 13.08 -2.18
N ALA A 165 -8.34 13.52 -3.38
CA ALA A 165 -9.19 13.51 -4.57
C ALA A 165 -9.54 12.08 -5.01
N ILE A 166 -8.57 11.17 -4.96
CA ILE A 166 -8.76 9.75 -5.26
C ILE A 166 -9.67 9.11 -4.21
N HIS A 167 -9.42 9.39 -2.92
CA HIS A 167 -10.24 8.90 -1.83
C HIS A 167 -11.71 9.31 -1.98
N ALA A 168 -11.98 10.55 -2.37
CA ALA A 168 -13.35 11.05 -2.58
C ALA A 168 -14.08 10.35 -3.75
N ARG A 169 -13.35 9.79 -4.71
CA ARG A 169 -13.90 9.09 -5.89
C ARG A 169 -14.05 7.58 -5.70
N LEU A 170 -13.32 7.00 -4.74
CA LEU A 170 -13.33 5.56 -4.50
C LEU A 170 -14.17 5.18 -3.28
N ASP A 171 -15.05 4.20 -3.45
CA ASP A 171 -15.68 3.55 -2.31
C ASP A 171 -14.67 2.75 -1.47
N VAL A 172 -15.12 2.22 -0.33
CA VAL A 172 -14.21 1.50 0.58
C VAL A 172 -13.66 0.20 -0.05
N LEU A 173 -14.45 -0.53 -0.83
CA LEU A 173 -13.98 -1.76 -1.47
C LEU A 173 -12.86 -1.47 -2.48
N CYS A 174 -13.05 -0.47 -3.34
CA CYS A 174 -12.02 -0.03 -4.28
C CYS A 174 -10.72 0.37 -3.57
N ARG A 175 -10.79 1.09 -2.44
CA ARG A 175 -9.61 1.52 -1.67
C ARG A 175 -8.84 0.33 -1.09
N PHE A 176 -9.55 -0.66 -0.53
CA PHE A 176 -8.92 -1.89 -0.03
C PHE A 176 -8.28 -2.69 -1.15
N VAL A 177 -8.98 -2.90 -2.25
CA VAL A 177 -8.46 -3.66 -3.40
C VAL A 177 -7.26 -2.95 -4.02
N LEU A 178 -7.29 -1.61 -4.14
CA LEU A 178 -6.16 -0.82 -4.62
C LEU A 178 -4.91 -0.99 -3.74
N VAL A 179 -5.08 -0.93 -2.42
CA VAL A 179 -3.97 -1.14 -1.48
C VAL A 179 -3.46 -2.58 -1.56
N MET A 180 -4.34 -3.58 -1.53
CA MET A 180 -3.95 -4.98 -1.43
C MET A 180 -3.38 -5.53 -2.74
N ARG A 181 -4.02 -5.26 -3.87
CA ARG A 181 -3.59 -5.72 -5.19
C ARG A 181 -2.57 -4.76 -5.81
N GLY A 182 -2.86 -3.46 -5.77
CA GLY A 182 -2.04 -2.44 -6.38
C GLY A 182 -0.71 -2.20 -5.66
N ILE A 183 -0.74 -2.05 -4.33
CA ILE A 183 0.45 -1.72 -3.54
C ILE A 183 1.10 -2.97 -2.94
N ALA A 184 0.32 -3.84 -2.30
CA ALA A 184 0.81 -5.06 -1.66
C ALA A 184 1.06 -6.23 -2.63
N LYS A 185 0.59 -6.11 -3.88
CA LYS A 185 0.81 -7.09 -4.95
C LYS A 185 0.31 -8.49 -4.59
N TYR A 186 -0.74 -8.55 -3.77
CA TYR A 186 -1.50 -9.78 -3.57
C TYR A 186 -2.22 -10.16 -4.87
N SER A 187 -2.27 -11.45 -5.14
CA SER A 187 -3.07 -12.00 -6.23
C SER A 187 -4.57 -11.80 -5.99
N CYS A 188 -5.39 -11.88 -7.04
CA CYS A 188 -6.85 -11.78 -6.92
C CYS A 188 -7.40 -12.73 -5.86
N VAL A 189 -6.91 -13.97 -5.86
CA VAL A 189 -7.34 -15.04 -4.96
C VAL A 189 -6.97 -14.73 -3.51
N GLU A 190 -5.79 -14.17 -3.26
CA GLU A 190 -5.39 -13.78 -1.90
C GLU A 190 -6.23 -12.61 -1.39
N VAL A 191 -6.55 -11.63 -2.25
CA VAL A 191 -7.39 -10.50 -1.90
C VAL A 191 -8.82 -10.95 -1.63
N SER A 192 -9.40 -11.77 -2.51
CA SER A 192 -10.77 -12.29 -2.35
C SER A 192 -10.91 -13.09 -1.06
N THR A 193 -9.93 -13.94 -0.74
CA THR A 193 -9.89 -14.72 0.50
C THR A 193 -9.82 -13.84 1.73
N GLN A 194 -8.99 -12.78 1.72
CA GLN A 194 -8.85 -11.89 2.86
C GLN A 194 -10.08 -10.99 3.06
N LEU A 195 -10.71 -10.53 1.98
CA LEU A 195 -11.90 -9.68 2.03
C LEU A 195 -13.20 -10.47 2.23
N GLY A 196 -13.19 -11.79 2.00
CA GLY A 196 -14.39 -12.63 2.12
C GLY A 196 -15.41 -12.41 1.00
N ILE A 197 -14.96 -12.05 -0.20
CA ILE A 197 -15.81 -11.71 -1.36
C ILE A 197 -15.39 -12.49 -2.60
N SER A 198 -16.18 -12.44 -3.68
CA SER A 198 -15.82 -13.15 -4.91
C SER A 198 -14.60 -12.54 -5.63
N PRO A 199 -13.82 -13.35 -6.37
CA PRO A 199 -12.73 -12.83 -7.22
C PRO A 199 -13.22 -11.84 -8.28
N GLY A 200 -14.43 -12.02 -8.82
CA GLY A 200 -15.02 -11.11 -9.79
C GLY A 200 -15.25 -9.71 -9.20
N ALA A 201 -15.76 -9.63 -7.96
CA ALA A 201 -15.90 -8.35 -7.26
C ALA A 201 -14.54 -7.64 -7.09
N VAL A 202 -13.49 -8.40 -6.75
CA VAL A 202 -12.13 -7.87 -6.60
C VAL A 202 -11.61 -7.32 -7.93
N GLU A 203 -11.74 -8.06 -9.03
CA GLU A 203 -11.29 -7.61 -10.35
C GLU A 203 -11.98 -6.33 -10.79
N ARG A 204 -13.32 -6.29 -10.68
CA ARG A 204 -14.11 -5.11 -11.03
C ARG A 204 -13.76 -3.91 -10.17
N ALA A 205 -13.64 -4.09 -8.85
CA ALA A 205 -13.24 -3.02 -7.94
C ALA A 205 -11.82 -2.51 -8.24
N TYR A 206 -10.91 -3.39 -8.66
CA TYR A 206 -9.56 -2.99 -9.05
C TYR A 206 -9.56 -2.18 -10.35
N CYS A 207 -10.36 -2.56 -11.35
CA CYS A 207 -10.53 -1.77 -12.58
C CYS A 207 -11.02 -0.36 -12.27
N VAL A 208 -12.09 -0.21 -11.48
CA VAL A 208 -12.61 1.10 -11.08
C VAL A 208 -11.54 1.93 -10.36
N ALA A 209 -10.77 1.29 -9.46
CA ALA A 209 -9.69 1.97 -8.76
C ALA A 209 -8.56 2.43 -9.69
N PHE A 210 -8.21 1.61 -10.68
CA PHE A 210 -7.18 1.92 -11.66
C PHE A 210 -7.62 3.02 -12.64
N ASP A 211 -8.83 2.93 -13.19
CA ASP A 211 -9.40 3.96 -14.06
C ASP A 211 -9.47 5.32 -13.35
N THR A 212 -9.80 5.32 -12.05
CA THR A 212 -9.81 6.54 -11.23
C THR A 212 -8.41 7.15 -11.11
N LEU A 213 -7.37 6.33 -10.98
CA LEU A 213 -5.98 6.79 -10.99
C LEU A 213 -5.57 7.35 -12.36
N ASP A 214 -5.98 6.69 -13.45
CA ASP A 214 -5.72 7.15 -14.81
C ASP A 214 -6.35 8.52 -15.07
N LEU A 215 -7.61 8.70 -14.70
CA LEU A 215 -8.31 9.97 -14.80
C LEU A 215 -7.60 11.06 -13.98
N ALA A 216 -7.22 10.78 -12.73
CA ALA A 216 -6.46 11.71 -11.90
C ALA A 216 -5.09 12.06 -12.51
N SER A 217 -4.47 11.16 -13.27
CA SER A 217 -3.22 11.43 -13.98
C SER A 217 -3.40 12.41 -15.15
N SER A 218 -4.53 12.31 -15.86
CA SER A 218 -4.86 13.14 -17.02
C SER A 218 -5.22 14.58 -16.64
N GLU A 219 -5.99 14.76 -15.57
CA GLU A 219 -6.36 16.09 -15.04
C GLU A 219 -5.13 16.90 -14.64
N VAL A 220 -4.11 16.24 -14.09
CA VAL A 220 -2.84 16.89 -13.72
C VAL A 220 -2.08 17.38 -14.96
N ARG A 221 -2.17 16.67 -16.08
CA ARG A 221 -1.50 17.06 -17.34
C ARG A 221 -2.20 18.26 -17.98
N CYS A 222 -3.52 18.26 -18.07
CA CYS A 222 -4.27 19.37 -18.68
C CYS A 222 -4.13 20.69 -17.93
N ASN A 223 -3.96 20.66 -16.60
CA ASN A 223 -3.74 21.86 -15.80
C ASN A 223 -2.32 22.44 -15.92
N ALA A 224 -1.34 21.65 -16.40
CA ALA A 224 0.04 22.12 -16.59
C ALA A 224 0.23 22.89 -17.91
N ASP A 225 -0.70 22.74 -18.86
CA ASP A 225 -0.61 23.33 -20.20
C ASP A 225 -1.35 24.66 -20.35
N VAL A 226 -1.97 25.19 -19.29
CA VAL A 226 -2.58 26.53 -19.32
C VAL A 226 -1.47 27.57 -19.12
N PRO A 227 -1.10 28.37 -20.15
CA PRO A 227 -0.14 29.44 -19.96
C PRO A 227 -0.76 30.46 -18.99
N ASP A 228 -0.02 30.82 -17.93
CA ASP A 228 -0.38 31.89 -17.01
C ASP A 228 -0.37 33.22 -17.78
N TYR A 229 -1.47 33.53 -18.47
CA TYR A 229 -1.72 34.85 -19.01
C TYR A 229 -2.05 35.76 -17.83
N GLN A 230 -1.00 36.17 -17.11
CA GLN A 230 -1.11 37.29 -16.19
C GLN A 230 -1.50 38.52 -17.01
N LEU A 231 -2.80 38.85 -16.93
CA LEU A 231 -3.35 40.14 -17.28
C LEU A 231 -2.62 41.21 -16.45
N LYS A 232 -1.52 41.71 -17.00
CA LYS A 232 -1.01 43.05 -16.67
C LYS A 232 -2.07 44.03 -17.14
N ASP A 233 -3.00 44.36 -16.26
CA ASP A 233 -3.92 45.47 -16.45
C ASP A 233 -3.10 46.76 -16.30
N GLU A 234 -2.54 47.22 -17.42
CA GLU A 234 -1.99 48.57 -17.58
C GLU A 234 -3.12 49.59 -17.40
N ARG A 235 -3.34 50.05 -16.18
CA ARG A 235 -4.02 51.34 -15.96
C ARG A 235 -3.00 52.43 -15.74
N THR A 236 -2.42 52.87 -16.85
CA THR A 236 -1.71 54.13 -16.95
C THR A 236 -2.54 55.07 -17.83
N LEU A 237 -3.11 56.08 -17.18
CA LEU A 237 -3.43 57.42 -17.71
C LEU A 237 -4.39 57.57 -18.91
N ALA A 238 -5.57 58.10 -18.62
CA ALA A 238 -6.12 59.24 -19.35
C ALA A 238 -6.74 60.22 -18.35
N GLY A 239 -6.19 61.43 -18.29
CA GLY A 239 -6.72 62.52 -17.49
C GLY A 239 -7.78 63.35 -18.21
N SER A 240 -8.17 64.43 -17.53
CA SER A 240 -8.79 65.65 -18.05
C SER A 240 -10.33 65.67 -18.17
N THR A 241 -11.01 66.32 -17.22
CA THR A 241 -11.57 67.69 -17.37
C THR A 241 -12.64 67.97 -16.31
N ALA A 242 -12.37 68.95 -15.43
CA ALA A 242 -13.27 69.97 -14.88
C ALA A 242 -12.64 70.58 -13.62
#